data_AF-A0AAE9GV31-F1
#
_entry.id   AF-A0AAE9GV31-F1
#
_cell.length_a   1.000
_cell.length_b   1.000
_cell.length_c   1.000
_cell.angle_alpha   90.00
_cell.angle_beta   90.00
_cell.angle_gamma   90.00
#
_symmetry.space_group_name_H-M   'P 1'
#
loop_
_entity.id
_entity.type
_entity.pdbx_description
1 polymer ?
#
loop_
_entity_poly.entity_id
_entity_poly.type
_entity_poly.pdbx_seq_one_letter_code
_entity_poly.pdbx_strand_id
1 'polypeptide(L)' 'MQQINLNNLSDDAQLTMAELETSKVKNRRGITRLSGSQIRRLEAQGIFPKSRQITGTKCRFYVAGEVKQWLAQQAANS' A
#
# COMPACT_ATOMS: atom_id res chain seq x y z
N MET A 1 5.30 -2.56 -18.20
CA MET A 1 4.82 -2.19 -16.85
C MET A 1 5.16 -3.33 -15.92
N GLN A 2 5.92 -3.09 -14.86
CA GLN A 2 6.23 -4.11 -13.86
C GLN A 2 5.06 -4.19 -12.87
N GLN A 3 4.35 -5.32 -12.88
CA GLN A 3 3.36 -5.62 -11.86
C GLN A 3 4.12 -6.10 -10.62
N ILE A 4 4.13 -5.31 -9.56
CA ILE A 4 4.76 -5.70 -8.30
C ILE A 4 3.90 -6.80 -7.68
N ASN A 5 4.43 -8.02 -7.64
CA ASN A 5 3.78 -9.13 -6.97
C ASN A 5 4.10 -9.07 -5.48
N LEU A 6 3.12 -8.66 -4.67
CA LEU A 6 3.25 -8.57 -3.21
C LEU A 6 3.70 -9.89 -2.57
N ASN A 7 3.32 -11.04 -3.15
CA ASN A 7 3.67 -12.37 -2.65
C ASN A 7 5.17 -12.68 -2.73
N ASN A 8 5.92 -11.97 -3.59
CA ASN A 8 7.35 -12.17 -3.77
C ASN A 8 8.20 -11.22 -2.91
N LEU A 9 7.55 -10.30 -2.17
CA LEU A 9 8.22 -9.36 -1.29
C LEU A 9 8.36 -9.95 0.11
N SER A 10 9.49 -9.67 0.77
CA SER A 10 9.63 -9.88 2.22
C SER A 10 8.58 -9.06 2.97
N ASP A 11 8.15 -9.53 4.13
CA ASP A 11 7.17 -8.81 4.94
C ASP A 11 7.70 -7.46 5.44
N ASP A 12 9.02 -7.33 5.61
CA ASP A 12 9.68 -6.07 5.98
C ASP A 12 9.93 -5.13 4.79
N ALA A 13 9.53 -5.52 3.57
CA ALA A 13 9.74 -4.67 2.40
C ALA A 13 9.01 -3.33 2.55
N GLN A 14 9.70 -2.26 2.19
CA GLN A 14 9.17 -0.90 2.26
C GLN A 14 8.49 -0.55 0.95
N LEU A 15 7.21 -0.17 1.03
CA LEU A 15 6.39 0.19 -0.11
C LEU A 15 6.04 1.67 -0.07
N THR A 16 6.21 2.34 -1.19
CA THR A 16 5.77 3.72 -1.37
C THR A 16 4.30 3.77 -1.75
N MET A 17 3.67 4.94 -1.57
CA MET A 17 2.30 5.17 -2.04
C MET A 17 2.13 4.86 -3.55
N ALA A 18 3.16 5.12 -4.35
CA ALA A 18 3.13 4.90 -5.80
C ALA A 18 3.06 3.40 -6.18
N GLU A 19 3.59 2.53 -5.32
CA GLU A 19 3.55 1.07 -5.49
C GLU A 19 2.24 0.47 -4.98
N LEU A 20 1.64 1.11 -3.97
CA LEU A 20 0.34 0.70 -3.44
C LEU A 20 -0.83 1.17 -4.31
N GLU A 21 -0.77 2.38 -4.86
CA GLU A 21 -1.90 2.98 -5.57
C GLU A 21 -2.10 2.36 -6.95
N THR A 22 -3.36 2.06 -7.28
CA THR A 22 -3.79 1.83 -8.66
C THR A 22 -4.33 3.13 -9.23
N SER A 23 -3.75 3.58 -10.33
CA SER A 23 -4.18 4.77 -11.06
C SER A 23 -4.39 4.42 -12.53
N LYS A 24 -5.64 4.50 -12.98
CA LYS A 24 -5.98 4.35 -14.40
C LYS A 24 -5.36 5.48 -15.25
N VAL A 25 -5.35 6.71 -14.71
CA VAL A 25 -4.83 7.90 -15.39
C VAL A 25 -3.32 7.81 -15.63
N LYS A 26 -2.56 7.30 -14.65
CA LYS A 26 -1.11 7.11 -14.80
C LYS A 26 -0.73 5.75 -15.38
N ASN A 27 -1.72 4.95 -15.81
CA ASN A 27 -1.55 3.56 -16.23
C ASN A 27 -0.69 2.75 -15.23
N ARG A 28 -1.01 2.84 -13.94
CA ARG A 28 -0.31 2.12 -12.86
C ARG A 28 -1.26 1.15 -12.21
N ARG A 29 -0.83 -0.10 -12.11
CA ARG A 29 -1.53 -1.16 -11.38
C ARG A 29 -0.72 -1.48 -10.14
N GLY A 30 -1.04 -0.77 -9.06
CA GLY A 30 -0.41 -0.97 -7.77
C GLY A 30 -0.86 -2.26 -7.10
N ILE A 31 -0.27 -2.53 -5.95
CA ILE A 31 -0.55 -3.71 -5.13
C ILE A 31 -2.02 -3.71 -4.66
N THR A 32 -2.58 -2.53 -4.37
CA THR A 32 -3.99 -2.39 -3.98
C THR A 32 -4.84 -1.96 -5.17
N ARG A 33 -6.15 -2.23 -5.12
CA ARG A 33 -7.12 -1.73 -6.11
C ARG A 33 -7.54 -0.27 -5.85
N LEU A 34 -6.92 0.40 -4.89
CA LEU A 34 -7.32 1.73 -4.41
C LEU A 34 -6.47 2.83 -5.07
N SER A 35 -7.08 4.00 -5.27
CA SER A 35 -6.34 5.21 -5.61
C SER A 35 -5.60 5.78 -4.40
N GLY A 36 -4.54 6.56 -4.62
CA GLY A 36 -3.78 7.18 -3.53
C GLY A 36 -4.63 8.04 -2.59
N SER A 37 -5.66 8.72 -3.10
CA SER A 37 -6.61 9.47 -2.26
C SER A 37 -7.46 8.57 -1.36
N GLN A 38 -7.90 7.40 -1.86
CA GLN A 38 -8.62 6.43 -1.05
C GLN A 38 -7.73 5.83 0.04
N ILE A 39 -6.48 5.49 -0.30
CA ILE A 39 -5.50 4.98 0.68
C ILE A 39 -5.33 5.99 1.82
N ARG A 40 -5.09 7.27 1.51
CA ARG A 40 -4.97 8.34 2.52
C ARG A 40 -6.22 8.49 3.39
N ARG A 41 -7.41 8.38 2.81
CA ARG A 41 -8.67 8.45 3.55
C ARG A 41 -8.82 7.28 4.51
N LEU A 42 -8.53 6.07 4.06
CA LEU A 42 -8.61 4.87 4.90
C LEU A 42 -7.54 4.87 6.00
N GLU A 43 -6.34 5.39 5.71
CA GLU A 43 -5.29 5.60 6.70
C GLU A 43 -5.75 6.59 7.77
N ALA A 44 -6.36 7.71 7.37
CA ALA A 44 -6.93 8.68 8.31
C ALA A 44 -8.08 8.11 9.16
N GLN A 45 -8.82 7.14 8.63
CA GLN A 45 -9.87 6.41 9.35
C GLN A 45 -9.34 5.27 10.24
N GLY A 46 -8.04 4.96 10.19
CA GLY A 46 -7.44 3.84 10.92
C GLY A 46 -7.78 2.46 10.34
N ILE A 47 -8.35 2.40 9.14
CA ILE A 47 -8.74 1.16 8.45
C ILE A 47 -7.56 0.60 7.64
N PHE A 48 -6.71 1.47 7.10
CA PHE A 48 -5.53 1.09 6.33
C PHE A 48 -4.27 1.16 7.20
N PRO A 49 -3.25 0.31 6.96
CA PRO A 49 -1.96 0.39 7.64
C PRO A 49 -1.37 1.80 7.65
N LYS A 50 -0.80 2.20 8.79
CA LYS A 50 -0.26 3.55 8.95
C LYS A 50 1.09 3.69 8.24
N SER A 51 1.27 4.78 7.51
CA SER A 51 2.57 5.10 6.92
C SER A 51 3.61 5.39 7.99
N ARG A 52 4.81 4.82 7.81
CA ARG A 52 6.00 5.11 8.61
C ARG A 52 6.85 6.15 7.88
N GLN A 53 7.48 7.03 8.63
CA GLN A 53 8.40 8.02 8.09
C GLN A 53 9.83 7.54 8.27
N ILE A 54 10.66 7.66 7.23
CA ILE A 54 12.09 7.38 7.36
C ILE A 54 12.72 8.54 8.15
N THR A 55 13.35 8.22 9.28
CA THR A 55 14.02 9.19 10.15
C THR A 55 14.94 10.11 9.33
N GLY A 56 14.79 11.42 9.51
CA GLY A 56 15.59 12.42 8.80
C GLY A 56 15.12 12.76 7.38
N THR A 57 14.06 12.12 6.86
CA THR A 57 13.49 12.46 5.54
C THR A 57 12.00 12.78 5.62
N LYS A 58 11.46 13.41 4.57
CA LYS A 58 9.99 13.57 4.39
C LYS A 58 9.35 12.33 3.73
N CYS A 59 10.13 11.29 3.46
CA CYS A 59 9.67 10.09 2.77
C CYS A 59 8.86 9.22 3.72
N ARG A 60 7.74 8.72 3.19
CA ARG A 60 6.84 7.80 3.87
C ARG A 60 6.80 6.47 3.14
N PHE A 61 6.75 5.40 3.91
CA PHE A 61 6.63 4.04 3.42
C PHE A 61 5.59 3.26 4.23
N TYR A 62 5.12 2.17 3.65
CA TYR A 62 4.25 1.19 4.26
C TYR A 62 5.02 -0.13 4.33
N VAL A 63 4.76 -0.92 5.37
CA VAL A 63 5.40 -2.23 5.51
C VAL A 63 4.59 -3.26 4.74
N ALA A 64 5.24 -4.04 3.88
CA ALA A 64 4.57 -5.00 3.01
C ALA A 64 3.74 -6.03 3.79
N GLY A 65 4.23 -6.52 4.91
CA GLY A 65 3.53 -7.46 5.79
C GLY A 65 2.20 -6.90 6.33
N GLU A 66 2.19 -5.63 6.75
CA GLU A 66 0.97 -4.97 7.23
C GLU A 66 -0.07 -4.81 6.09
N VAL A 67 0.41 -4.47 4.89
CA VAL A 67 -0.43 -4.35 3.70
C VAL A 67 -0.98 -5.72 3.26
N LYS A 68 -0.17 -6.79 3.33
CA LYS A 68 -0.60 -8.17 3.07
C LYS A 68 -1.71 -8.59 4.03
N GLN A 69 -1.51 -8.39 5.32
CA GLN A 69 -2.51 -8.72 6.35
C GLN A 69 -3.81 -7.96 6.12
N TRP A 70 -3.72 -6.67 5.81
CA TRP A 70 -4.90 -5.87 5.49
C TRP A 70 -5.64 -6.38 4.26
N LEU A 71 -4.93 -6.72 3.17
CA LEU A 71 -5.54 -7.31 1.97
C LEU A 71 -6.22 -8.66 2.26
N ALA A 72 -5.58 -9.50 3.08
CA ALA A 72 -6.15 -10.78 3.52
C ALA A 72 -7.43 -10.57 4.35
N GLN A 73 -7.44 -9.58 5.25
CA GLN A 73 -8.64 -9.21 6.02
C GLN A 73 -9.77 -8.69 5.13
N GLN A 74 -9.46 -7.89 4.10
CA GLN A 74 -10.47 -7.43 3.14
C GLN A 74 -11.08 -8.60 2.35
N ALA A 75 -10.26 -9.59 1.97
CA ALA A 75 -10.74 -10.78 1.27
C ALA A 75 -11.52 -11.74 2.18
N ALA A 76 -11.25 -11.75 3.48
CA ALA A 76 -12.00 -12.54 4.46
C ALA A 76 -13.34 -11.91 4.85
N ASN A 77 -13.45 -10.57 4.72
CA ASN A 77 -14.66 -9.81 5.03
C ASN A 77 -15.54 -9.52 3.80
N SER A 78 -15.27 -10.16 2.66
CA SER A 78 -16.01 -9.98 1.38
C SER A 78 -16.89 -11.16 1.02
#